data_AF-A0A163JP44-F1
#
_entry.id   AF-A0A163JP44-F1
#
_cell.length_a   1.000
_cell.length_b   1.000
_cell.length_c   1.000
_cell.angle_alpha   90.00
_cell.angle_beta   90.00
_cell.angle_gamma   90.00
#
_symmetry.space_group_name_H-M   'P 1'
#
loop_
_entity.id
_entity.type
_entity.pdbx_description
1 polymer ?
#
loop_
_entity_poly.entity_id
_entity_poly.type
_entity_poly.pdbx_seq_one_letter_code
_entity_poly.pdbx_strand_id
1 'polypeptide(L)'
;MTGVPKLVNIVHQCIFCERSLSTPQKLRHHLSSHGCDVPSKVGVGRRINNSSFIYVGTSEPQDLIQKHFGCPFCNIHYEALASLHIHFTTCHPEILARTEIQQPTQDAKLE
;
A
#
# COMPACT_ATOMS: atom_id res chain seq x y z
N MET A 1 -23.30 -18.57 -3.92
CA MET A 1 -23.80 -17.28 -4.45
C MET A 1 -22.69 -16.69 -5.33
N THR A 2 -22.71 -16.95 -6.63
CA THR A 2 -21.73 -16.36 -7.57
C THR A 2 -22.29 -15.06 -8.10
N GLY A 3 -22.07 -13.96 -7.37
CA GLY A 3 -22.31 -12.62 -7.87
C GLY A 3 -21.36 -12.30 -9.02
N VAL A 4 -21.77 -11.37 -9.89
CA VAL A 4 -20.90 -10.85 -10.96
C VAL A 4 -19.64 -10.25 -10.32
N PRO A 5 -18.43 -10.57 -10.82
CA PRO A 5 -17.20 -10.05 -10.24
C PRO A 5 -17.15 -8.53 -10.43
N LYS A 6 -16.67 -7.83 -9.40
CA LYS A 6 -16.59 -6.37 -9.39
C LYS A 6 -15.38 -5.91 -10.19
N LEU A 7 -15.55 -4.89 -11.03
CA LEU A 7 -14.43 -4.24 -11.70
C LEU A 7 -13.72 -3.33 -10.70
N VAL A 8 -12.41 -3.53 -10.52
CA VAL A 8 -11.63 -2.82 -9.52
C VAL A 8 -10.37 -2.22 -10.14
N ASN A 9 -10.15 -0.93 -9.88
CA ASN A 9 -8.89 -0.25 -10.14
C ASN A 9 -8.10 -0.09 -8.83
N ILE A 10 -6.86 -0.56 -8.83
CA ILE A 10 -5.97 -0.48 -7.67
C ILE A 10 -5.19 0.83 -7.72
N VAL A 11 -5.50 1.72 -6.79
CA VAL A 11 -4.77 2.97 -6.62
C VAL A 11 -3.65 2.85 -5.61
N HIS A 12 -2.67 3.76 -5.73
CA HIS A 12 -1.49 3.81 -4.87
C HIS A 12 -1.55 5.06 -4.02
N GLN A 13 -2.25 4.99 -2.89
CA GLN A 13 -2.39 6.10 -1.95
C GLN A 13 -1.65 5.79 -0.65
N CYS A 14 -0.91 6.77 -0.13
CA CYS A 14 -0.18 6.63 1.13
C CYS A 14 -1.15 6.52 2.30
N ILE A 15 -0.92 5.56 3.17
CA ILE A 15 -1.75 5.32 4.37
C ILE A 15 -1.50 6.34 5.49
N PHE A 16 -0.37 7.07 5.45
CA PHE A 16 0.03 8.00 6.52
C PHE A 16 -0.26 9.47 6.20
N CYS A 17 -0.15 9.85 4.93
CA CYS A 17 -0.37 11.24 4.49
C CYS A 17 -1.37 11.37 3.34
N GLU A 18 -2.03 10.28 2.96
CA GLU A 18 -3.07 10.24 1.92
C GLU A 18 -2.60 10.74 0.53
N ARG A 19 -1.29 10.89 0.32
CA ARG A 19 -0.75 11.29 -0.98
C ARG A 19 -1.03 10.21 -2.01
N SER A 20 -1.58 10.61 -3.17
CA SER A 20 -1.76 9.72 -4.32
C SER A 20 -0.49 9.66 -5.17
N LEU A 21 -0.07 8.45 -5.54
CA LEU A 21 1.12 8.17 -6.34
C LEU A 21 0.72 7.45 -7.63
N SER A 22 1.47 7.68 -8.70
CA SER A 22 1.13 7.17 -10.03
C SER A 22 1.48 5.69 -10.22
N THR A 23 2.33 5.10 -9.38
CA THR A 23 2.78 3.70 -9.50
C THR A 23 3.01 3.06 -8.12
N PRO A 24 2.94 1.72 -8.00
CA PRO A 24 3.19 1.07 -6.72
C PRO A 24 4.66 1.16 -6.30
N GLN A 25 5.59 1.28 -7.25
CA GLN A 25 7.01 1.54 -6.97
C GLN A 25 7.20 2.91 -6.30
N LYS A 26 6.53 3.95 -6.80
CA LYS A 26 6.61 5.29 -6.21
C LYS A 26 6.01 5.32 -4.80
N LEU A 27 4.91 4.60 -4.56
CA LEU A 27 4.34 4.48 -3.22
C LEU A 27 5.33 3.81 -2.25
N ARG A 28 5.94 2.68 -2.64
CA ARG A 28 6.94 2.00 -1.81
C ARG A 28 8.14 2.89 -1.47
N HIS A 29 8.66 3.59 -2.47
CA HIS A 29 9.73 4.55 -2.23
C HIS A 29 9.29 5.70 -1.32
N HIS A 30 8.07 6.23 -1.50
CA HIS A 30 7.54 7.29 -0.65
C HIS A 30 7.40 6.85 0.82
N LEU A 31 7.06 5.59 1.09
CA LEU A 31 6.92 5.07 2.45
C LEU A 31 8.22 5.12 3.26
N SER A 32 9.40 5.17 2.62
CA SER A 32 10.66 5.38 3.34
C SER A 32 10.73 6.75 4.02
N SER A 33 10.02 7.76 3.50
CA SER A 33 9.90 9.08 4.17
C SER A 33 9.06 9.02 5.45
N HIS A 34 8.27 7.96 5.63
CA HIS A 34 7.57 7.62 6.88
C HIS A 34 8.33 6.57 7.70
N GLY A 35 9.61 6.32 7.38
CA GLY A 35 10.43 5.35 8.10
C GLY A 35 10.04 3.89 7.85
N CYS A 36 9.22 3.62 6.84
CA CYS A 36 8.81 2.27 6.46
C CYS A 36 9.72 1.74 5.33
N ASP A 37 10.45 0.66 5.59
CA ASP A 37 11.36 0.06 4.61
C ASP A 37 10.64 -1.03 3.80
N VAL A 38 9.93 -0.63 2.74
CA VAL A 38 9.21 -1.58 1.87
C VAL A 38 10.12 -2.03 0.70
N PRO A 39 10.42 -3.33 0.56
CA PRO A 39 11.35 -3.79 -0.48
C PRO A 39 10.85 -3.51 -1.90
N SER A 40 11.78 -3.12 -2.77
CA SER A 40 11.54 -2.82 -4.20
C SER A 40 11.05 -4.02 -5.01
N LYS A 41 11.33 -5.25 -4.54
CA LYS A 41 10.75 -6.49 -5.06
C LYS A 41 10.09 -7.20 -3.90
N VAL A 42 8.77 -7.36 -3.96
CA VAL A 42 8.08 -8.22 -3.02
C VAL A 42 7.73 -9.50 -3.76
N GLY A 43 8.09 -10.65 -3.16
CA GLY A 43 7.88 -11.97 -3.76
C GLY A 43 6.42 -12.41 -3.80
N VAL A 44 5.49 -11.58 -3.34
CA VAL A 44 4.05 -11.79 -3.54
C VAL A 44 3.73 -11.69 -5.04
N GLY A 45 3.04 -12.72 -5.55
CA GLY A 45 2.64 -12.80 -6.96
C GLY A 45 1.86 -11.58 -7.44
N ARG A 46 1.55 -11.48 -8.74
CA ARG A 46 0.69 -10.38 -9.22
C ARG A 46 -0.76 -10.58 -8.76
N ARG A 47 -1.51 -9.47 -8.66
CA ARG A 47 -2.97 -9.53 -8.56
C ARG A 47 -3.52 -10.06 -9.89
N ILE A 48 -4.28 -11.14 -9.83
CA ILE A 48 -4.87 -11.83 -10.99
C ILE A 48 -6.38 -11.89 -10.80
N ASN A 49 -7.13 -11.70 -11.89
CA ASN A 49 -8.58 -11.79 -11.90
C ASN A 49 -9.08 -13.08 -11.24
N ASN A 50 -10.15 -12.96 -10.47
CA ASN A 50 -10.75 -14.08 -9.77
C ASN A 50 -12.28 -13.93 -9.73
N SER A 51 -12.97 -14.88 -9.08
CA SER A 51 -14.43 -14.91 -8.98
C SER A 51 -15.06 -13.69 -8.31
N SER A 52 -14.28 -12.90 -7.55
CA SER A 52 -14.76 -11.71 -6.84
C SER A 52 -14.37 -10.41 -7.55
N PHE A 53 -13.20 -10.36 -8.21
CA PHE A 53 -12.62 -9.13 -8.73
C PHE A 53 -12.00 -9.30 -10.13
N ILE A 54 -12.31 -8.35 -11.01
CA ILE A 54 -11.62 -8.13 -12.28
C ILE A 54 -10.78 -6.86 -12.13
N TYR A 55 -9.47 -6.98 -12.25
CA TYR A 55 -8.54 -5.86 -12.11
C TYR A 55 -8.41 -5.13 -13.44
N VAL A 56 -8.72 -3.83 -13.43
CA VAL A 56 -8.70 -2.96 -14.60
C VAL A 56 -7.83 -1.74 -14.37
N GLY A 57 -7.31 -1.16 -15.45
CA GLY A 57 -6.54 0.09 -15.41
C GLY A 57 -7.45 1.32 -15.38
N THR A 58 -6.84 2.50 -15.24
CA THR A 58 -7.51 3.81 -15.24
C THR A 58 -8.12 4.23 -16.58
N SER A 59 -7.86 3.49 -17.67
CA SER A 59 -8.31 3.82 -19.03
C SER A 59 -9.74 3.37 -19.35
N GLU A 60 -10.35 2.58 -18.47
CA GLU A 60 -11.68 2.00 -18.64
C GLU A 60 -12.79 2.96 -18.15
N PRO A 61 -14.04 2.84 -18.64
CA PRO A 61 -15.14 3.73 -18.24
C PRO A 61 -15.39 3.72 -16.73
N GLN A 62 -15.22 4.87 -16.09
CA GLN A 62 -15.12 5.01 -14.63
C GLN A 62 -16.43 4.67 -13.87
N ASP A 63 -17.58 4.74 -14.53
CA ASP A 63 -18.90 4.60 -13.88
C ASP A 63 -19.13 3.22 -13.22
N LEU A 64 -18.43 2.19 -13.69
CA LEU A 64 -18.59 0.81 -13.20
C LEU A 64 -17.36 0.30 -12.42
N ILE A 65 -16.32 1.12 -12.28
CA ILE A 65 -15.03 0.70 -11.72
C ILE A 65 -14.92 1.18 -10.27
N GLN A 66 -14.78 0.22 -9.37
CA GLN A 66 -14.54 0.51 -7.96
C GLN A 66 -13.06 0.84 -7.72
N LYS A 67 -12.82 1.98 -7.08
CA LYS A 67 -11.47 2.37 -6.64
C LYS A 67 -11.14 1.63 -5.34
N HIS A 68 -10.08 0.82 -5.35
CA HIS A 68 -9.55 0.17 -4.15
C HIS A 68 -8.11 0.60 -3.87
N PHE A 69 -7.73 0.54 -2.60
CA PHE A 69 -6.40 0.84 -2.08
C PHE A 69 -5.59 -0.44 -1.95
N GLY A 70 -4.51 -0.55 -2.73
CA GLY A 70 -3.65 -1.72 -2.72
C GLY A 70 -2.58 -1.67 -1.64
N CYS A 71 -2.40 -2.77 -0.91
CA CYS A 71 -1.24 -2.92 -0.04
C CYS A 71 0.06 -2.84 -0.84
N PRO A 72 1.06 -2.05 -0.38
CA PRO A 72 2.35 -1.91 -1.06
C PRO A 72 3.25 -3.14 -0.86
N PHE A 73 2.95 -3.99 0.12
CA PHE A 73 3.75 -5.17 0.46
C PHE A 73 3.10 -6.50 0.06
N CYS A 74 1.77 -6.61 0.03
CA CYS A 74 1.10 -7.85 -0.35
C CYS A 74 -0.02 -7.62 -1.38
N ASN A 75 -0.70 -8.69 -1.80
CA ASN A 75 -1.75 -8.62 -2.82
C ASN A 75 -3.11 -8.15 -2.30
N ILE A 76 -3.26 -7.98 -0.99
CA ILE A 76 -4.49 -7.50 -0.37
C ILE A 76 -4.77 -6.05 -0.79
N HIS A 77 -6.05 -5.71 -0.85
CA HIS A 77 -6.55 -4.39 -1.14
C HIS A 77 -7.90 -4.17 -0.43
N TYR A 78 -8.28 -2.90 -0.25
CA TYR A 78 -9.52 -2.53 0.44
C TYR A 78 -10.24 -1.39 -0.27
N GLU A 79 -11.56 -1.31 -0.13
CA GLU A 79 -12.37 -0.19 -0.61
C GLU A 79 -12.10 1.12 0.16
N ALA A 80 -11.65 1.02 1.41
CA ALA A 80 -11.37 2.14 2.29
C ALA A 80 -9.90 2.20 2.71
N LEU A 81 -9.33 3.40 2.73
CA LEU A 81 -7.93 3.61 3.12
C LEU A 81 -7.68 3.25 4.59
N ALA A 82 -8.65 3.50 5.47
CA ALA A 82 -8.59 3.13 6.89
C ALA A 82 -8.42 1.60 7.08
N SER A 83 -9.14 0.79 6.30
CA SER A 83 -9.00 -0.67 6.35
C SER A 83 -7.63 -1.13 5.88
N LEU A 84 -7.06 -0.45 4.87
CA LEU A 84 -5.70 -0.72 4.43
C LEU A 84 -4.67 -0.32 5.50
N HIS A 85 -4.87 0.80 6.18
CA HIS A 85 -4.00 1.25 7.27
C HIS A 85 -3.97 0.21 8.40
N ILE A 86 -5.15 -0.23 8.86
CA ILE A 86 -5.27 -1.29 9.87
C ILE A 86 -4.52 -2.53 9.41
N HIS A 87 -4.83 -3.07 8.22
CA HIS A 87 -4.14 -4.22 7.65
C HIS A 87 -2.62 -4.06 7.65
N PHE A 88 -2.12 -2.91 7.20
CA PHE A 88 -0.69 -2.68 7.07
C PHE A 88 0.00 -2.70 8.44
N THR A 89 -0.59 -2.03 9.42
CA THR A 89 -0.05 -1.96 10.79
C THR A 89 -0.13 -3.27 11.56
N THR A 90 -1.14 -4.11 11.29
CA THR A 90 -1.33 -5.37 12.01
C THR A 90 -0.66 -6.56 11.35
N CYS A 91 -0.59 -6.59 10.01
CA CYS A 91 -0.06 -7.74 9.27
C CYS A 91 1.39 -7.60 8.84
N HIS A 92 1.94 -6.37 8.78
CA HIS A 92 3.33 -6.12 8.41
C HIS A 92 4.09 -5.29 9.46
N PRO A 93 4.02 -5.64 10.77
CA PRO A 93 4.70 -4.87 11.82
C PRO A 93 6.22 -4.84 11.63
N GLU A 94 6.82 -5.83 10.96
CA GLU A 94 8.25 -5.86 10.68
C GLU A 94 8.74 -4.71 9.79
N ILE A 95 7.84 -4.16 8.96
CA ILE A 95 8.14 -3.02 8.08
C ILE A 95 8.14 -1.72 8.88
N LEU A 96 7.35 -1.66 9.95
CA LEU A 96 7.26 -0.54 10.88
C LEU A 96 8.37 -0.57 11.93
N ALA A 97 8.87 -1.75 12.32
CA ALA A 97 9.85 -1.90 13.40
C ALA A 97 11.29 -1.50 12.98
N ARG A 98 11.60 -1.46 11.69
CA ARG A 98 12.94 -1.05 11.20
C ARG A 98 13.28 0.43 11.42
N THR A 99 12.34 1.21 11.96
CA THR A 99 12.50 2.63 12.22
C THR A 99 13.19 2.95 13.56
N GLU A 100 13.36 1.96 14.46
CA GLU A 100 13.89 2.21 15.81
C GLU A 100 15.43 2.29 15.90
N ILE A 101 16.19 2.07 14.82
CA ILE A 101 17.67 2.12 14.81
C ILE A 101 18.22 3.48 14.34
N GLN A 102 17.37 4.51 14.19
CA GLN A 102 17.83 5.87 13.92
C GLN A 102 17.23 6.85 14.95
N GLN A 103 17.50 6.61 16.23
CA GLN A 103 17.65 7.71 17.17
C GLN A 103 19.08 8.26 16.99
N PRO A 104 19.28 9.49 16.48
CA PRO A 104 20.54 10.16 16.69
C PRO A 104 20.68 10.41 18.19
N THR A 105 21.60 9.68 18.82
CA THR A 105 22.15 10.05 20.13
C THR A 105 22.72 11.46 19.98
N GLN A 106 22.05 12.44 20.59
CA GLN A 106 22.59 13.78 20.73
C GLN A 106 23.76 13.71 21.72
N ASP A 107 24.95 13.48 21.18
CA ASP A 107 26.19 13.57 21.94
C ASP A 107 26.72 15.00 21.94
N ALA A 108 27.28 15.38 23.08
CA ALA A 108 28.22 16.46 23.32
C ALA A 108 27.79 17.92 23.02
N LYS A 109 27.29 18.60 24.06
CA LYS A 109 27.69 19.99 24.31
C LYS A 109 28.91 19.95 25.24
N LEU A 110 30.10 20.00 24.65
CA LEU A 110 31.36 20.28 25.32
C LEU A 110 31.35 21.72 25.85
N GLU A 111 31.89 21.86 27.06
CA GLU A 111 32.10 23.08 27.83
C GLU A 111 32.94 24.14 27.10
#